data_AF-A0A3D4JY08-F1
#
_entry.id   AF-A0A3D4JY08-F1
#
_cell.length_a   1.000
_cell.length_b   1.000
_cell.length_c   1.000
_cell.angle_alpha   90.00
_cell.angle_beta   90.00
_cell.angle_gamma   90.00
#
_symmetry.space_group_name_H-M   'P 1'
#
loop_
_entity.id
_entity.type
_entity.pdbx_description
1 polymer ?
#
loop_
_entity_poly.entity_id
_entity_poly.type
_entity_poly.pdbx_seq_one_letter_code
_entity_poly.pdbx_strand_id
1 'polypeptide(L)' 'FRKFYNVDFEINVSGQFRLGDIRHNFADISKIKSKLNFQPKISFEEGMSKFTHWVLQQNIQDVKFKESLEEMKVKGLLK' A
#
# COMPACT_ATOMS: atom_id res chain seq x y z
N PHE A 1 -5.88 -4.84 -7.88
CA PHE A 1 -4.79 -5.84 -7.76
C PHE A 1 -4.99 -7.03 -8.69
N ARG A 2 -6.08 -7.81 -8.61
CA ARG A 2 -6.36 -8.91 -9.56
C ARG A 2 -6.15 -8.54 -11.03
N LYS A 3 -6.80 -7.44 -11.46
CA LYS A 3 -6.63 -6.85 -12.81
C LYS A 3 -5.17 -6.53 -13.17
N PHE A 4 -4.38 -6.01 -12.22
CA PHE A 4 -3.02 -5.52 -12.49
C PHE A 4 -1.97 -6.63 -12.49
N TYR A 5 -2.22 -7.72 -11.77
CA TYR A 5 -1.36 -8.90 -11.78
C TYR A 5 -1.85 -10.02 -12.71
N ASN A 6 -3.05 -9.87 -13.28
CA ASN A 6 -3.73 -10.88 -14.09
C ASN A 6 -3.81 -12.26 -13.41
N VAL A 7 -4.06 -12.26 -12.09
CA VAL A 7 -4.28 -13.46 -11.28
C VAL A 7 -5.51 -13.27 -10.44
N ASP A 8 -6.25 -14.36 -10.28
CA ASP A 8 -7.33 -14.44 -9.31
C ASP A 8 -6.84 -15.10 -8.02
N PHE A 9 -7.38 -14.64 -6.91
CA PHE A 9 -7.06 -15.13 -5.57
C PHE A 9 -8.16 -14.73 -4.59
N GLU A 10 -8.31 -15.54 -3.55
CA GLU A 10 -9.24 -15.27 -2.47
C GLU A 10 -8.70 -14.16 -1.56
N ILE A 11 -9.58 -13.23 -1.17
CA ILE A 11 -9.23 -12.16 -0.23
C ILE A 11 -9.75 -12.59 1.14
N ASN A 12 -8.85 -12.87 2.07
CA ASN A 12 -9.19 -13.11 3.47
C ASN A 12 -9.14 -11.80 4.27
N VAL A 13 -10.26 -11.40 4.85
CA VAL A 13 -10.34 -10.24 5.76
C VAL A 13 -10.21 -10.75 7.19
N SER A 14 -8.99 -10.76 7.73
CA SER A 14 -8.69 -11.34 9.05
C SER A 14 -9.28 -10.56 10.23
N GLY A 15 -9.70 -9.30 10.02
CA GLY A 15 -10.14 -8.38 11.07
C GLY A 15 -9.00 -7.81 11.94
N GLN A 16 -7.76 -8.23 11.70
CA GLN A 16 -6.59 -7.74 12.41
C GLN A 16 -6.21 -6.33 11.95
N PHE A 17 -5.81 -5.49 12.87
CA PHE A 17 -5.33 -4.13 12.58
C PHE A 17 -4.21 -3.74 13.53
N ARG A 18 -3.41 -2.76 13.11
CA ARG A 18 -2.32 -2.27 13.96
C ARG A 18 -2.84 -1.14 14.83
N LEU A 19 -2.41 -1.13 16.09
CA LEU A 19 -2.72 -0.03 16.99
C LEU A 19 -2.10 1.27 16.43
N GLY A 20 -2.94 2.26 16.16
CA GLY A 20 -2.53 3.54 15.57
C GLY A 20 -2.73 3.66 14.06
N ASP A 21 -3.23 2.63 13.37
CA ASP A 21 -3.63 2.77 11.96
C ASP A 21 -4.80 3.78 11.83
N ILE A 22 -4.62 4.80 11.00
CA ILE A 22 -5.66 5.81 10.69
C ILE A 22 -6.54 5.29 9.55
N ARG A 23 -7.86 5.25 9.78
CA ARG A 23 -8.83 4.70 8.82
C ARG A 23 -8.92 5.49 7.50
N HIS A 24 -8.88 6.81 7.58
CA HIS A 24 -9.03 7.69 6.42
C HIS A 24 -7.99 8.80 6.49
N ASN A 25 -7.14 8.89 5.46
CA ASN A 25 -6.13 9.92 5.34
C ASN A 25 -6.00 10.34 3.88
N PHE A 26 -6.29 11.60 3.58
CA PHE A 26 -6.12 12.20 2.27
C PHE A 26 -5.70 13.66 2.45
N ALA A 27 -4.86 14.15 1.53
CA ALA A 27 -4.31 15.50 1.62
C ALA A 27 -5.19 16.52 0.89
N ASP A 28 -5.44 17.67 1.54
CA ASP A 28 -5.84 18.87 0.81
C ASP A 28 -4.61 19.46 0.10
N ILE A 29 -4.67 19.49 -1.23
CA ILE A 29 -3.57 19.96 -2.10
C ILE A 29 -3.75 21.41 -2.57
N SER A 30 -4.72 22.16 -2.04
CA SER A 30 -5.01 23.55 -2.44
C SER A 30 -3.81 24.48 -2.26
N LYS A 31 -3.05 24.29 -1.17
CA LYS A 31 -1.85 25.10 -0.88
C LYS A 31 -0.72 24.83 -1.89
N ILE A 32 -0.41 23.57 -2.18
CA ILE A 32 0.66 23.23 -3.13
C ILE A 32 0.26 23.61 -4.57
N LYS A 33 -1.02 23.46 -4.91
CA LYS A 33 -1.58 23.91 -6.19
C LYS A 33 -1.41 25.42 -6.38
N SER A 34 -1.78 26.23 -5.38
CA SER A 34 -1.66 27.69 -5.49
C SER A 34 -0.22 28.21 -5.51
N LYS A 35 0.69 27.56 -4.78
CA LYS A 35 2.09 28.03 -4.66
C LYS A 35 3.01 27.53 -5.77
N LEU A 36 2.82 26.31 -6.25
CA LEU A 36 3.73 25.66 -7.18
C LEU A 36 3.05 25.27 -8.50
N ASN A 37 1.77 25.58 -8.67
CA ASN A 37 0.94 25.09 -9.77
C ASN A 37 1.00 23.55 -9.91
N PHE A 38 1.21 22.87 -8.78
CA PHE A 38 1.29 21.41 -8.76
C PHE A 38 -0.10 20.80 -8.94
N GLN A 39 -0.17 19.77 -9.79
CA GLN A 39 -1.33 18.91 -9.92
C GLN A 39 -0.88 17.46 -10.14
N PRO A 40 -1.55 16.47 -9.54
CA PRO A 40 -1.31 15.06 -9.86
C PRO A 40 -1.54 14.82 -11.35
N LYS A 41 -0.56 14.21 -12.01
CA LYS A 41 -0.62 13.91 -13.45
C LYS A 41 -0.91 12.44 -13.74
N ILE A 42 -0.68 11.59 -12.75
CA ILE A 42 -0.82 10.13 -12.86
C ILE A 42 -2.08 9.75 -12.11
N SER A 43 -3.00 9.08 -12.79
CA SER A 43 -4.21 8.53 -12.15
C SER A 43 -3.84 7.35 -11.25
N PHE A 44 -4.77 6.95 -10.38
CA PHE A 44 -4.57 5.76 -9.56
C PHE A 44 -4.35 4.51 -10.43
N GLU A 45 -5.15 4.33 -11.49
CA GLU A 45 -5.05 3.18 -12.38
C GLU A 45 -3.70 3.13 -13.13
N GLU A 46 -3.23 4.28 -13.62
CA GLU A 46 -1.95 4.36 -14.30
C GLU A 46 -0.80 4.08 -13.33
N GLY A 47 -0.84 4.69 -12.14
CA GLY A 47 0.15 4.47 -11.09
C GLY A 47 0.22 2.99 -10.66
N MET A 48 -0.94 2.37 -10.46
CA MET A 48 -1.02 0.94 -10.13
C MET A 48 -0.44 0.06 -11.23
N SER A 49 -0.74 0.34 -12.50
CA SER A 49 -0.20 -0.42 -13.65
C SER A 49 1.32 -0.33 -13.73
N LYS A 50 1.88 0.89 -13.61
CA LYS A 50 3.34 1.11 -13.60
C LYS A 50 4.01 0.40 -12.43
N PHE A 51 3.40 0.49 -11.25
CA PHE A 51 3.92 -0.13 -10.04
C PHE A 51 3.95 -1.66 -10.16
N THR A 52 2.86 -2.30 -10.54
CA THR A 52 2.83 -3.77 -10.64
C THR A 52 3.74 -4.28 -11.75
N HIS A 53 3.87 -3.55 -12.86
CA HIS A 53 4.84 -3.89 -13.91
C HIS A 53 6.28 -3.91 -13.38
N TRP A 54 6.66 -2.89 -12.60
CA TRP A 54 7.97 -2.85 -11.94
C TRP A 54 8.15 -3.98 -10.91
N VAL A 55 7.12 -4.28 -10.10
CA VAL A 55 7.17 -5.36 -9.09
C VAL A 55 7.44 -6.71 -9.74
N LEU A 56 6.80 -7.01 -10.88
CA LEU A 56 6.97 -8.29 -11.59
C LEU A 56 8.38 -8.50 -12.15
N GLN A 57 9.19 -7.45 -12.24
CA GLN A 57 10.59 -7.51 -12.68
C GLN A 57 11.57 -7.74 -11.52
N GLN A 58 11.11 -7.70 -10.27
CA GLN A 58 11.98 -7.84 -9.10
C GLN A 58 12.28 -9.31 -8.79
N ASN A 59 13.50 -9.59 -8.33
CA ASN A 59 13.84 -10.89 -7.77
C ASN A 59 13.19 -11.02 -6.39
N ILE A 60 12.58 -12.18 -6.13
CA ILE A 60 12.00 -12.48 -4.81
C ILE A 60 13.15 -12.71 -3.83
N GLN A 61 13.37 -11.75 -2.94
CA GLN A 61 14.25 -11.91 -1.79
C GLN A 61 13.48 -12.50 -0.61
N ASP A 62 14.21 -12.99 0.39
CA ASP A 62 13.60 -13.47 1.62
C ASP A 62 12.79 -12.35 2.30
N VAL A 63 11.48 -12.54 2.35
CA VAL A 63 10.55 -11.53 2.86
C VAL A 63 10.34 -11.81 4.35
N LYS A 64 10.94 -10.98 5.20
CA LYS A 64 10.83 -11.01 6.68
C LYS A 64 9.44 -10.65 7.22
N PHE A 65 8.40 -10.88 6.44
CA PHE A 65 7.02 -10.56 6.75
C PHE A 65 6.56 -11.25 8.04
N LYS A 66 6.83 -12.55 8.17
CA LYS A 66 6.48 -13.32 9.38
C LYS A 66 7.20 -12.80 10.62
N GLU A 67 8.49 -12.49 10.50
CA GLU A 67 9.28 -11.92 11.60
C GLU A 67 8.69 -10.59 12.08
N SER A 68 8.32 -9.71 11.13
CA SER A 68 7.69 -8.44 11.45
C SER A 68 6.34 -8.60 12.16
N LEU A 69 5.50 -9.56 11.74
CA LEU A 69 4.23 -9.82 12.42
C LEU A 69 4.43 -10.26 13.87
N GLU A 70 5.39 -11.15 14.12
CA GLU A 70 5.69 -11.59 15.49
C GLU A 70 6.27 -10.46 16.34
N GLU A 71 7.16 -9.63 15.79
CA GLU A 71 7.67 -8.44 16.47
C GLU A 71 6.53 -7.48 16.87
N MET A 72 5.57 -7.24 15.97
CA MET A 72 4.43 -6.39 16.25
C MET A 72 3.50 -6.96 17.33
N LYS A 73 3.27 -8.27 17.34
CA LYS A 73 2.50 -8.96 18.40
C LYS A 73 3.18 -8.86 19.75
N VAL A 74 4.48 -9.15 19.82
CA VAL A 74 5.28 -9.06 21.05
C VAL A 74 5.25 -7.64 21.61
N LYS A 75 5.30 -6.62 20.74
CA LYS A 75 5.17 -5.21 21.13
C LYS A 75 3.74 -4.77 21.45
N GLY A 76 2.73 -5.64 21.33
CA GLY A 76 1.33 -5.32 21.60
C GLY A 76 0.67 -4.40 20.57
N LEU A 77 1.30 -4.23 19.40
CA LEU A 77 0.87 -3.30 18.35
C LEU A 77 -0.05 -3.93 17.31
N LEU A 78 -0.26 -5.24 17.35
CA LEU A 78 -1.18 -5.97 16.47
C LEU A 78 -2.33 -6.53 17.31
N LYS A 79 -3.58 -6.27 16.89
CA LYS A 79 -4.82 -6.74 17.55
C LYS A 79 -5.65 -7.59 16.61
#